data_AF-A0A563CSF2-F1
#
_entry.id   AF-A0A563CSF2-F1
#
_cell.length_a   1.000
_cell.length_b   1.000
_cell.length_c   1.000
_cell.angle_alpha   90.00
_cell.angle_beta   90.00
_cell.angle_gamma   90.00
#
_symmetry.space_group_name_H-M   'P 1'
#
loop_
_entity.id
_entity.type
_entity.pdbx_description
1 polymer ?
#
loop_
_entity_poly.entity_id
_entity_poly.type
_entity_poly.pdbx_seq_one_letter_code
_entity_poly.pdbx_strand_id
1 'polypeptide(L)' 'DKFEAHECRHDNDANVLCLPARVVDPPGEAHDNWKEIVDEWLDTPFAGAARYVRRNAELDKF' A
#
# COMPACT_ATOMS: atom_id res chain seq x y z
N ASP A 1 -1.52 7.63 1.33
CA ASP A 1 -0.61 8.44 0.51
C ASP A 1 0.58 7.56 0.14
N LYS A 2 1.69 8.13 -0.35
CA LYS A 2 2.88 7.38 -0.75
C LYS A 2 3.48 6.56 0.41
N PHE A 3 3.53 7.14 1.61
CA PHE A 3 4.10 6.47 2.78
C PHE A 3 3.25 5.25 3.17
N GLU A 4 1.93 5.39 3.20
CA GLU A 4 1.07 4.23 3.51
C GLU A 4 1.12 3.15 2.43
N ALA A 5 1.30 3.51 1.14
CA ALA A 5 1.51 2.53 0.08
C ALA A 5 2.77 1.68 0.30
N HIS A 6 3.87 2.32 0.68
CA HIS A 6 5.10 1.63 1.08
C HIS A 6 4.83 0.67 2.24
N GLU A 7 4.30 1.16 3.37
CA GLU A 7 4.07 0.35 4.56
C GLU A 7 3.12 -0.84 4.29
N CYS A 8 2.07 -0.63 3.49
CA CYS A 8 1.15 -1.71 3.11
C CYS A 8 1.85 -2.85 2.35
N ARG A 9 2.80 -2.57 1.46
CA ARG A 9 3.60 -3.64 0.83
C ARG A 9 4.67 -4.17 1.76
N HIS A 10 5.50 -3.28 2.28
CA HIS A 10 6.72 -3.60 3.01
C HIS A 10 6.43 -4.40 4.29
N ASP A 11 5.38 -4.02 5.04
CA ASP A 11 5.07 -4.60 6.35
C ASP A 11 3.93 -5.61 6.31
N ASN A 12 2.91 -5.39 5.47
CA ASN A 12 1.70 -6.21 5.49
C ASN A 12 1.66 -7.27 4.40
N ASP A 13 2.56 -7.19 3.41
CA ASP A 13 2.50 -8.02 2.20
C ASP A 13 1.14 -7.95 1.49
N ALA A 14 0.50 -6.76 1.51
CA ALA A 14 -0.81 -6.57 0.89
C ALA A 14 -0.74 -6.86 -0.61
N ASN A 15 -1.66 -7.68 -1.12
CA ASN A 15 -1.76 -8.05 -2.54
C ASN A 15 -2.75 -7.15 -3.32
N VAL A 16 -3.54 -6.33 -2.63
CA VAL A 16 -4.53 -5.42 -3.21
C VAL A 16 -4.30 -4.02 -2.66
N LEU A 17 -4.23 -3.04 -3.57
CA LEU A 17 -4.25 -1.62 -3.26
C LEU A 17 -5.60 -1.02 -3.68
N CYS A 18 -6.28 -0.33 -2.77
CA CYS A 18 -7.54 0.36 -3.04
C CYS A 18 -7.35 1.88 -2.95
N LEU A 19 -7.54 2.60 -4.06
CA LEU A 19 -7.43 4.06 -4.11
C LEU A 19 -8.77 4.70 -4.47
N PRO A 20 -9.36 5.55 -3.60
CA PRO A 20 -10.59 6.25 -3.91
C PRO A 20 -10.34 7.44 -4.85
N ALA A 21 -10.76 7.31 -6.12
CA ALA A 21 -10.50 8.30 -7.17
C ALA A 21 -10.85 9.75 -6.78
N ARG A 22 -12.00 9.98 -6.13
CA ARG A 22 -12.44 11.33 -5.71
C ARG A 22 -11.52 12.00 -4.68
N VAL A 23 -10.59 11.26 -4.08
CA VAL A 23 -9.63 11.77 -3.09
C VAL A 23 -8.25 11.96 -3.72
N VAL A 24 -7.81 11.01 -4.54
CA VAL A 24 -6.45 10.99 -5.13
C VAL A 24 -6.37 11.61 -6.53
N ASP A 25 -7.52 11.92 -7.12
CA ASP A 25 -7.74 12.63 -8.38
C ASP A 25 -9.11 13.38 -8.33
N PRO A 26 -9.24 14.42 -7.49
CA PRO A 26 -10.48 15.18 -7.36
C PRO A 26 -10.78 16.02 -8.62
N PRO A 27 -12.04 16.00 -9.13
CA PRO A 27 -12.40 16.73 -10.34
C PRO A 27 -12.14 18.23 -10.26
N GLY A 28 -11.40 18.78 -11.23
CA GLY A 28 -11.15 20.22 -11.34
C GLY A 28 -9.96 20.71 -10.51
N GLU A 29 -9.23 19.82 -9.85
CA GLU A 29 -8.01 20.12 -9.09
C GLU A 29 -6.82 19.37 -9.70
N ALA A 30 -5.63 19.98 -9.65
CA ALA A 30 -4.39 19.34 -10.11
C ALA A 30 -3.75 18.50 -8.99
N HIS A 31 -4.52 17.56 -8.42
CA HIS A 31 -4.08 16.73 -7.31
C HIS A 31 -3.99 15.27 -7.78
N ASP A 32 -2.93 14.98 -8.55
CA ASP A 32 -2.66 13.68 -9.21
C ASP A 32 -1.66 12.80 -8.44
N ASN A 33 -1.76 12.74 -7.11
CA ASN A 33 -0.79 11.97 -6.31
C ASN A 33 -0.95 10.44 -6.46
N TRP A 34 -2.04 9.97 -7.08
CA TRP A 34 -2.31 8.55 -7.27
C TRP A 34 -1.19 7.80 -8.01
N LYS A 35 -0.50 8.44 -8.97
CA LYS A 35 0.59 7.80 -9.72
C LYS A 35 1.75 7.44 -8.81
N GLU A 36 2.19 8.40 -7.99
CA GLU A 36 3.29 8.18 -7.04
C GLU A 36 2.94 7.12 -5.99
N ILE A 37 1.66 7.04 -5.59
CA ILE A 37 1.17 6.01 -4.67
C ILE A 37 1.23 4.62 -5.34
N VAL A 38 0.79 4.52 -6.60
CA VAL A 38 0.83 3.27 -7.36
C VAL A 38 2.26 2.83 -7.63
N ASP A 39 3.14 3.74 -8.06
CA ASP A 39 4.54 3.45 -8.34
C ASP A 39 5.25 2.96 -7.08
N GLU A 40 5.11 3.66 -5.95
CA GLU A 40 5.71 3.23 -4.67
C GLU A 40 5.20 1.84 -4.24
N TRP A 41 3.91 1.56 -4.40
CA TRP A 41 3.35 0.26 -4.06
C TRP A 41 3.85 -0.86 -4.99
N LEU A 42 4.04 -0.60 -6.28
CA LEU A 42 4.56 -1.61 -7.20
C LEU A 42 6.06 -1.88 -7.00
N ASP A 43 6.82 -0.83 -6.69
CA ASP A 43 8.27 -0.91 -6.55
C ASP A 43 8.72 -1.42 -5.16
N THR A 44 7.86 -1.32 -4.15
CA THR A 44 8.18 -1.74 -2.78
C THR A 44 8.04 -3.27 -2.62
N PRO A 45 9.13 -4.02 -2.37
CA PRO A 45 9.04 -5.43 -2.03
C PRO A 45 8.59 -5.61 -0.56
N PHE A 46 8.01 -6.77 -0.28
CA PHE A 46 7.76 -7.17 1.11
C PHE A 46 9.09 -7.38 1.86
N ALA A 47 9.21 -6.84 3.06
CA ALA A 47 10.47 -6.85 3.82
C ALA A 47 10.88 -8.24 4.31
N GLY A 48 9.92 -9.16 4.46
CA GLY A 48 10.18 -10.51 4.96
C GLY A 48 10.66 -10.57 6.42
N ALA A 49 10.60 -9.48 7.18
CA ALA A 49 11.06 -9.47 8.57
C ALA A 49 10.22 -10.43 9.43
N ALA A 50 10.86 -11.15 10.35
CA ALA A 50 10.21 -12.19 11.15
C ALA A 50 8.96 -11.70 11.90
N ARG A 51 8.93 -10.43 12.33
CA ARG A 51 7.76 -9.82 12.99
C ARG A 51 6.54 -9.70 12.05
N TYR A 52 6.76 -9.42 10.77
CA TYR A 52 5.71 -9.23 9.77
C TYR A 52 5.14 -10.57 9.35
N VAL A 53 6.01 -11.53 9.02
CA VAL A 53 5.61 -12.91 8.68
C VAL A 53 4.79 -13.53 9.82
N ARG A 54 5.20 -13.34 11.08
CA ARG A 54 4.46 -13.86 12.23
C ARG A 54 3.05 -13.27 12.31
N ARG A 55 2.90 -11.95 12.18
CA ARG A 55 1.60 -11.27 12.24
C ARG A 55 0.67 -11.71 11.10
N ASN A 56 1.19 -11.82 9.88
CA ASN A 56 0.41 -12.30 8.73
C ASN A 56 -0.07 -13.74 8.95
N ALA A 57 0.81 -14.62 9.44
CA ALA A 57 0.45 -16.00 9.75
C ALA A 57 -0.53 -16.15 10.94
N GLU A 58 -0.60 -15.17 11.84
CA GLU A 58 -1.64 -15.10 12.87
C GLU A 58 -2.99 -14.74 12.23
N LEU A 59 -3.02 -13.77 11.30
CA LEU A 59 -4.23 -13.37 10.56
C LEU A 59 -4.80 -14.50 9.68
N ASP A 60 -3.94 -15.29 9.03
CA ASP A 60 -4.34 -16.40 8.16
C ASP A 60 -4.99 -17.58 8.90
N LYS A 61 -4.84 -17.66 10.23
CA LYS A 61 -5.31 -18.78 11.05
C LYS A 61 -6.64 -18.54 11.75
N PHE A 62 -7.24 -17.36 11.57
CA PHE A 62 -8.60 -17.06 12.02
C PHE A 62 -9.63 -17.62 11.04
#